data_AF-A0A0D2AHW7-F1
#
_entry.id   AF-A0A0D2AHW7-F1
#
_cell.length_a   1.000
_cell.length_b   1.000
_cell.length_c   1.000
_cell.angle_alpha   90.00
_cell.angle_beta   90.00
_cell.angle_gamma   90.00
#
_symmetry.space_group_name_H-M   'P 1'
#
loop_
_entity.id
_entity.type
_entity.pdbx_description
1 polymer ?
#
loop_
_entity_poly.entity_id
_entity_poly.type
_entity_poly.pdbx_seq_one_letter_code
_entity_poly.pdbx_strand_id
1 'polypeptide(L)'
;MAAPSPSYDSHPSSDSSHHGVSAPNLPYDPPLTFSTVIDHDHNTINKFAGRLLRAKAPQDRARLLREVTWRLVRHDVSEDIVMRAAFIEHLGDEGVHMAEHDRTDHERARSELLALFHVPLEGDGFLGALRALFAELLEHMKIESGQQIPHLEHMLDPEESQRLGREYLKTQRLTPELEILDKCTGTRRRVWRDVEEFARTDLHRFKEIWEELKLSEEQVDTEAEAFHRRNGRGKL
;
A
#
# COMPACT_ATOMS: atom_id res chain seq x y z
N MET A 1 -74.10 -41.07 10.48
CA MET A 1 -74.01 -42.35 11.22
C MET A 1 -72.61 -42.49 11.77
N ALA A 2 -72.51 -43.04 12.98
CA ALA A 2 -71.37 -42.98 13.88
C ALA A 2 -70.26 -43.99 13.56
N ALA A 3 -69.00 -43.56 13.77
CA ALA A 3 -67.81 -44.27 14.29
C ALA A 3 -67.31 -45.54 13.52
N PRO A 4 -66.10 -46.10 13.80
CA PRO A 4 -65.09 -45.73 14.81
C PRO A 4 -63.60 -45.76 14.34
N SER A 5 -62.71 -45.10 15.09
CA SER A 5 -61.29 -45.53 15.30
C SER A 5 -61.30 -46.67 16.34
N PRO A 6 -60.32 -47.61 16.49
CA PRO A 6 -58.86 -47.35 16.54
C PRO A 6 -57.93 -48.52 16.12
N SER A 7 -56.61 -48.27 16.08
CA SER A 7 -55.56 -49.08 16.76
C SER A 7 -54.18 -48.76 16.17
N TYR A 8 -53.35 -48.10 16.97
CA TYR A 8 -51.90 -48.01 16.75
C TYR A 8 -51.24 -48.75 17.90
N ASP A 9 -50.51 -49.79 17.58
CA ASP A 9 -49.65 -50.53 18.49
C ASP A 9 -48.20 -50.47 17.99
N SER A 10 -47.35 -49.89 18.86
CA SER A 10 -46.05 -50.43 19.29
C SER A 10 -44.89 -50.62 18.29
N HIS A 11 -44.00 -49.60 18.25
CA HIS A 11 -42.51 -49.57 18.38
C HIS A 11 -41.58 -50.64 17.75
N PRO A 12 -40.24 -50.43 17.69
CA PRO A 12 -39.41 -49.21 17.67
C PRO A 12 -38.35 -49.26 16.53
N SER A 13 -37.67 -48.14 16.21
CA SER A 13 -36.23 -48.18 15.88
C SER A 13 -35.62 -46.77 15.81
N SER A 14 -34.42 -46.72 16.36
CA SER A 14 -33.46 -45.63 16.44
C SER A 14 -33.30 -44.80 15.17
N ASP A 15 -33.29 -43.47 15.30
CA ASP A 15 -32.46 -42.68 14.39
C ASP A 15 -31.67 -41.58 15.11
N SER A 16 -30.38 -41.85 15.11
CA SER A 16 -29.19 -41.00 15.20
C SER A 16 -29.43 -39.50 14.98
N SER A 17 -29.29 -38.74 16.06
CA SER A 17 -29.06 -37.31 16.04
C SER A 17 -27.70 -36.98 15.38
N HIS A 18 -27.71 -36.70 14.08
CA HIS A 18 -26.59 -36.02 13.42
C HIS A 18 -26.59 -34.54 13.81
N HIS A 19 -25.90 -34.21 14.90
CA HIS A 19 -25.40 -32.86 15.12
C HIS A 19 -24.36 -32.54 14.05
N GLY A 20 -24.81 -31.90 12.96
CA GLY A 20 -23.93 -31.22 12.03
C GLY A 20 -23.20 -30.10 12.78
N VAL A 21 -21.93 -30.33 13.08
CA VAL A 21 -21.03 -29.31 13.60
C VAL A 21 -20.90 -28.25 12.51
N SER A 22 -21.59 -27.12 12.67
CA SER A 22 -21.34 -25.94 11.85
C SER A 22 -19.90 -25.51 12.10
N ALA A 23 -19.05 -25.65 11.09
CA ALA A 23 -17.70 -25.11 11.12
C ALA A 23 -17.80 -23.60 11.43
N PRO A 24 -16.95 -23.04 12.31
CA PRO A 24 -16.94 -21.61 12.55
C PRO A 24 -16.65 -20.90 11.22
N ASN A 25 -17.48 -19.90 10.88
CA ASN A 25 -17.17 -18.95 9.80
C ASN A 25 -15.84 -18.27 10.14
N LEU A 26 -14.74 -18.80 9.61
CA LEU A 26 -13.48 -18.09 9.60
C LEU A 26 -13.72 -16.77 8.84
N PRO A 27 -13.25 -15.62 9.36
CA PRO A 27 -13.33 -14.38 8.61
C PRO A 27 -12.63 -14.60 7.27
N TYR A 28 -13.35 -14.37 6.17
CA TYR A 28 -12.79 -14.38 4.83
C TYR A 28 -11.76 -13.26 4.76
N ASP A 29 -10.50 -13.62 4.62
CA ASP A 29 -9.46 -12.66 4.26
C ASP A 29 -9.47 -12.58 2.73
N PRO A 30 -9.92 -11.45 2.14
CA PRO A 30 -9.92 -11.32 0.69
C PRO A 30 -8.48 -11.50 0.15
N PRO A 31 -8.32 -12.12 -1.03
CA PRO A 31 -7.01 -12.27 -1.63
C PRO A 31 -6.36 -10.90 -1.84
N LEU A 32 -5.05 -10.83 -1.61
CA LEU A 32 -4.24 -9.64 -1.85
C LEU A 32 -4.31 -9.25 -3.33
N THR A 33 -5.12 -8.25 -3.69
CA THR A 33 -5.18 -7.71 -5.05
C THR A 33 -4.43 -6.39 -5.11
N PHE A 34 -4.05 -5.97 -6.32
CA PHE A 34 -3.46 -4.67 -6.54
C PHE A 34 -4.35 -3.54 -6.00
N SER A 35 -5.64 -3.58 -6.31
CA SER A 35 -6.65 -2.66 -5.77
C SER A 35 -6.65 -2.59 -4.24
N THR A 36 -6.70 -3.74 -3.55
CA THR A 36 -6.75 -3.75 -2.07
C THR A 36 -5.48 -3.18 -1.42
N VAL A 37 -4.33 -3.32 -2.08
CA VAL A 37 -3.05 -2.79 -1.57
C VAL A 37 -3.03 -1.27 -1.65
N ILE A 38 -3.44 -0.70 -2.78
CA ILE A 38 -3.44 0.76 -2.96
C ILE A 38 -4.51 1.41 -2.07
N ASP A 39 -5.71 0.81 -2.01
CA ASP A 39 -6.77 1.29 -1.11
C ASP A 39 -6.32 1.31 0.35
N HIS A 40 -5.50 0.33 0.78
CA HIS A 40 -4.94 0.34 2.12
C HIS A 40 -3.98 1.52 2.35
N ASP A 41 -3.15 1.87 1.35
CA ASP A 41 -2.24 3.02 1.45
C ASP A 41 -3.02 4.34 1.46
N HIS A 42 -4.01 4.50 0.57
CA HIS A 42 -4.96 5.63 0.57
C HIS A 42 -5.62 5.82 1.93
N ASN A 43 -6.18 4.74 2.50
CA ASN A 43 -6.81 4.76 3.80
C ASN A 43 -5.84 5.19 4.91
N THR A 44 -4.59 4.76 4.82
CA THR A 44 -3.54 5.14 5.77
C THR A 44 -3.21 6.62 5.64
N ILE A 45 -2.99 7.14 4.44
CA ILE A 45 -2.72 8.56 4.19
C ILE A 45 -3.89 9.42 4.70
N ASN A 46 -5.12 9.08 4.32
CA ASN A 46 -6.34 9.78 4.74
C ASN A 46 -6.50 9.80 6.27
N LYS A 47 -6.16 8.70 6.95
CA LYS A 47 -6.16 8.64 8.42
C LYS A 47 -5.18 9.64 9.04
N PHE A 48 -3.95 9.74 8.52
CA PHE A 48 -2.96 10.68 9.03
C PHE A 48 -3.28 12.14 8.66
N ALA A 49 -3.78 12.38 7.45
CA ALA A 49 -4.29 13.69 7.02
C ALA A 49 -5.41 14.18 7.95
N GLY A 50 -6.38 13.31 8.25
CA GLY A 50 -7.45 13.61 9.22
C GLY A 50 -6.93 13.90 10.63
N ARG A 51 -5.89 13.19 11.09
CA ARG A 51 -5.24 13.48 12.38
C ARG A 51 -4.56 14.84 12.36
N LEU A 52 -3.88 15.19 11.27
CA LEU A 52 -3.20 16.48 11.10
C LEU A 52 -4.20 17.65 11.12
N LEU A 53 -5.33 17.52 10.41
CA LEU A 53 -6.41 18.53 10.41
C LEU A 53 -7.01 18.78 11.80
N ARG A 54 -7.04 17.75 12.66
CA ARG A 54 -7.57 17.84 14.03
C ARG A 54 -6.52 18.21 15.07
N ALA A 55 -5.23 18.22 14.70
CA ALA A 55 -4.15 18.52 15.63
C ALA A 55 -4.21 19.98 16.09
N LYS A 56 -4.10 20.19 17.40
CA LYS A 56 -4.13 21.54 18.03
C LYS A 56 -2.75 22.04 18.38
N ALA A 57 -1.90 21.17 18.94
CA ALA A 57 -0.56 21.55 19.37
C ALA A 57 0.39 21.68 18.16
N PRO A 58 1.25 22.71 18.11
CA PRO A 58 2.21 22.91 17.01
C PRO A 58 3.15 21.72 16.83
N GLN A 59 3.62 21.12 17.93
CA GLN A 59 4.46 19.93 17.90
C GLN A 59 3.78 18.71 17.25
N ASP A 60 2.46 18.55 17.47
CA ASP A 60 1.69 17.47 16.86
C ASP A 60 1.47 17.76 15.37
N ARG A 61 1.19 19.02 15.00
CA ARG A 61 1.11 19.46 13.61
C ARG A 61 2.42 19.21 12.87
N ALA A 62 3.56 19.60 13.45
CA ALA A 62 4.88 19.37 12.87
C ALA A 62 5.17 17.88 12.63
N ARG A 63 4.89 17.05 13.64
CA ARG A 63 5.09 15.60 13.55
C ARG A 63 4.18 14.97 12.49
N LEU A 64 2.90 15.32 12.48
CA LEU A 64 1.92 14.77 11.55
C LEU A 64 2.11 15.31 10.13
N LEU A 65 2.59 16.54 9.95
CA LEU A 65 2.96 17.09 8.64
C LEU A 65 4.09 16.27 8.03
N ARG A 66 5.16 16.01 8.79
CA ARG A 66 6.23 15.09 8.36
C ARG A 66 5.67 13.73 7.98
N GLU A 67 4.82 13.17 8.84
CA GLU A 67 4.24 11.85 8.64
C GLU A 67 3.41 11.73 7.36
N VAL A 68 2.53 12.70 7.10
CA VAL A 68 1.73 12.70 5.86
C VAL A 68 2.62 12.95 4.65
N THR A 69 3.61 13.83 4.77
CA THR A 69 4.51 14.18 3.66
C THR A 69 5.26 12.97 3.14
N TRP A 70 5.96 12.24 4.03
CA TRP A 70 6.75 11.10 3.56
C TRP A 70 5.85 9.96 3.06
N ARG A 71 4.65 9.79 3.62
CA ARG A 71 3.69 8.78 3.14
C ARG A 71 3.20 9.10 1.74
N LEU A 72 2.81 10.34 1.46
CA LEU A 72 2.34 10.73 0.14
C LEU A 72 3.46 10.61 -0.90
N VAL A 73 4.69 11.01 -0.57
CA VAL A 73 5.82 10.88 -1.50
C VAL A 73 6.17 9.41 -1.75
N ARG A 74 6.14 8.55 -0.73
CA ARG A 74 6.36 7.10 -0.91
C ARG A 74 5.27 6.44 -1.76
N HIS A 75 4.05 6.90 -1.58
CA HIS A 75 2.88 6.47 -2.35
C HIS A 75 3.04 6.84 -3.83
N ASP A 76 3.34 8.11 -4.14
CA ASP A 76 3.69 8.60 -5.49
C ASP A 76 4.79 7.75 -6.15
N VAL A 77 5.86 7.45 -5.40
CA VAL A 77 6.97 6.62 -5.89
C VAL A 77 6.52 5.19 -6.18
N SER A 78 5.65 4.62 -5.35
CA SER A 78 5.12 3.27 -5.55
C SER A 78 4.22 3.21 -6.79
N GLU A 79 3.46 4.27 -7.03
CA GLU A 79 2.65 4.42 -8.24
C GLU A 79 3.53 4.62 -9.47
N ASP A 80 4.57 5.46 -9.42
CA ASP A 80 5.47 5.68 -10.55
C ASP A 80 6.25 4.42 -10.96
N ILE A 81 6.60 3.58 -9.99
CA ILE A 81 7.34 2.33 -10.22
C ILE A 81 6.41 1.22 -10.70
N VAL A 82 5.18 1.14 -10.17
CA VAL A 82 4.28 -0.01 -10.37
C VAL A 82 3.00 0.38 -11.10
N MET A 83 2.19 1.28 -10.54
CA MET A 83 0.85 1.61 -11.07
C MET A 83 0.89 2.28 -12.44
N ARG A 84 1.65 3.37 -12.58
CA ARG A 84 1.78 4.11 -13.84
C ARG A 84 2.37 3.24 -14.94
N ALA A 85 3.34 2.39 -14.60
CA ALA A 85 3.89 1.40 -15.52
C ALA A 85 2.79 0.42 -15.99
N ALA A 86 1.99 -0.12 -15.05
CA ALA A 86 0.89 -1.02 -15.37
C ALA A 86 -0.24 -0.35 -16.17
N PHE A 87 -0.57 0.92 -15.89
CA PHE A 87 -1.51 1.69 -16.72
C PHE A 87 -1.02 1.76 -18.16
N ILE A 88 0.23 2.17 -18.39
CA ILE A 88 0.78 2.29 -19.74
C ILE A 88 0.80 0.93 -20.45
N GLU A 89 1.21 -0.13 -19.75
CA GLU A 89 1.32 -1.48 -20.32
C GLU A 89 -0.04 -2.07 -20.70
N HIS A 90 -1.05 -1.94 -19.83
CA HIS A 90 -2.33 -2.64 -20.00
C HIS A 90 -3.43 -1.80 -20.63
N LEU A 91 -3.34 -0.46 -20.58
CA LEU A 91 -4.38 0.46 -21.07
C LEU A 91 -3.92 1.31 -22.28
N GLY A 92 -2.68 1.18 -22.73
CA GLY A 92 -2.16 1.88 -23.90
C GLY A 92 -2.22 3.39 -23.78
N ASP A 93 -2.73 4.09 -24.80
CA ASP A 93 -2.79 5.56 -24.84
C ASP A 93 -3.60 6.16 -23.68
N GLU A 94 -4.70 5.50 -23.28
CA GLU A 94 -5.47 5.92 -22.10
C GLU A 94 -4.62 5.82 -20.83
N GLY A 95 -3.87 4.72 -20.69
CA GLY A 95 -2.94 4.52 -19.58
C GLY A 95 -1.83 5.56 -19.51
N VAL A 96 -1.30 6.00 -20.66
CA VAL A 96 -0.34 7.11 -20.74
C VAL A 96 -0.97 8.39 -20.21
N HIS A 97 -2.18 8.74 -20.66
CA HIS A 97 -2.87 9.94 -20.19
C HIS A 97 -3.17 9.89 -18.69
N MET A 98 -3.59 8.72 -18.18
CA MET A 98 -3.82 8.51 -16.75
C MET A 98 -2.54 8.70 -15.93
N ALA A 99 -1.43 8.08 -16.37
CA ALA A 99 -0.14 8.19 -15.69
C ALA A 99 0.41 9.63 -15.67
N GLU A 100 0.25 10.40 -16.75
CA GLU A 100 0.68 11.80 -16.79
C GLU A 100 -0.19 12.71 -15.91
N HIS A 101 -1.50 12.49 -15.89
CA HIS A 101 -2.41 13.23 -15.02
C HIS A 101 -2.09 12.98 -13.54
N ASP A 102 -1.99 11.70 -13.16
CA ASP A 102 -1.61 11.27 -11.82
C ASP A 102 -0.27 11.90 -11.39
N ARG A 103 0.79 11.80 -12.22
CA ARG A 103 2.07 12.47 -11.96
C ARG A 103 1.91 13.97 -11.69
N THR A 104 1.12 14.66 -12.51
CA THR A 104 0.91 16.11 -12.37
C THR A 104 0.25 16.47 -11.03
N ASP A 105 -0.75 15.70 -10.62
CA ASP A 105 -1.43 15.89 -9.32
C ASP A 105 -0.48 15.65 -8.15
N HIS A 106 0.34 14.59 -8.20
CA HIS A 106 1.33 14.30 -7.17
C HIS A 106 2.43 15.37 -7.07
N GLU A 107 2.92 15.87 -8.21
CA GLU A 107 3.93 16.93 -8.23
C GLU A 107 3.42 18.22 -7.58
N ARG A 108 2.16 18.57 -7.84
CA ARG A 108 1.49 19.71 -7.20
C ARG A 108 1.35 19.48 -5.70
N ALA A 109 0.76 18.36 -5.28
CA ALA A 109 0.55 18.05 -3.87
C ALA A 109 1.86 17.99 -3.06
N ARG A 110 2.92 17.42 -3.64
CA ARG A 110 4.27 17.38 -3.05
C ARG A 110 4.82 18.79 -2.85
N SER A 111 4.67 19.67 -3.85
CA SER A 111 5.13 21.06 -3.78
C SER A 111 4.41 21.85 -2.68
N GLU A 112 3.11 21.66 -2.55
CA GLU A 112 2.30 22.29 -1.50
C GLU A 112 2.65 21.77 -0.10
N LEU A 113 2.86 20.47 0.06
CA LEU A 113 3.33 19.88 1.32
C LEU A 113 4.69 20.46 1.74
N LEU A 114 5.64 20.55 0.81
CA LEU A 114 6.94 21.15 1.07
C LEU A 114 6.83 22.62 1.49
N ALA A 115 5.93 23.38 0.87
CA ALA A 115 5.68 24.77 1.26
C ALA A 115 5.16 24.88 2.71
N LEU A 116 4.33 23.94 3.17
CA LEU A 116 3.77 23.93 4.53
C LEU A 116 4.83 23.80 5.63
N PHE A 117 6.02 23.26 5.35
CA PHE A 117 7.14 23.23 6.32
C PHE A 117 7.64 24.62 6.70
N HIS A 118 7.36 25.63 5.87
CA HIS A 118 7.82 27.00 6.06
C HIS A 118 6.68 27.96 6.47
N VAL A 119 5.48 27.42 6.75
CA VAL A 119 4.32 28.18 7.23
C VAL A 119 4.21 28.06 8.76
N PRO A 120 3.92 29.16 9.49
CA PRO A 120 3.66 29.09 10.93
C PRO A 120 2.52 28.13 11.28
N LEU A 121 2.82 27.12 12.09
CA LEU A 121 1.89 26.02 12.39
C LEU A 121 0.67 26.43 13.21
N GLU A 122 0.64 27.62 13.79
CA GLU A 122 -0.44 28.11 14.67
C GLU A 122 -1.46 29.01 13.96
N GLY A 123 -1.19 29.42 12.71
CA GLY A 123 -2.03 30.38 11.99
C GLY A 123 -3.15 29.77 11.16
N ASP A 124 -4.19 30.56 10.90
CA ASP A 124 -5.29 30.19 10.00
C ASP A 124 -4.81 29.89 8.58
N GLY A 125 -3.71 30.53 8.14
CA GLY A 125 -3.07 30.26 6.85
C GLY A 125 -2.59 28.80 6.70
N PHE A 126 -2.02 28.22 7.76
CA PHE A 126 -1.62 26.81 7.76
C PHE A 126 -2.82 25.88 7.58
N LEU A 127 -3.89 26.10 8.36
CA LEU A 127 -5.09 25.28 8.29
C LEU A 127 -5.86 25.47 6.98
N GLY A 128 -5.85 26.67 6.41
CA GLY A 128 -6.45 26.97 5.11
C GLY A 128 -5.76 26.21 3.99
N ALA A 129 -4.43 26.33 3.89
CA ALA A 129 -3.64 25.62 2.89
C ALA A 129 -3.74 24.09 3.06
N LEU A 130 -3.69 23.60 4.30
CA LEU A 130 -3.84 22.17 4.59
C LEU A 130 -5.22 21.61 4.17
N ARG A 131 -6.30 22.38 4.36
CA ARG A 131 -7.64 21.98 3.93
C ARG A 131 -7.78 21.94 2.42
N ALA A 132 -7.22 22.91 1.71
CA ALA A 132 -7.24 22.94 0.26
C ALA A 132 -6.50 21.70 -0.31
N LEU A 133 -5.25 21.51 0.11
CA LEU A 133 -4.43 20.37 -0.29
C LEU A 133 -5.12 19.02 -0.05
N PHE A 134 -5.68 18.80 1.16
CA PHE A 134 -6.34 17.52 1.46
C PHE A 134 -7.70 17.34 0.82
N ALA A 135 -8.38 18.41 0.40
CA ALA A 135 -9.59 18.28 -0.41
C ALA A 135 -9.23 17.77 -1.81
N GLU A 136 -8.17 18.30 -2.41
CA GLU A 136 -7.67 17.86 -3.71
C GLU A 136 -7.17 16.41 -3.67
N LEU A 137 -6.33 16.06 -2.67
CA LEU A 137 -5.84 14.69 -2.49
C LEU A 137 -6.95 13.67 -2.24
N LEU A 138 -7.99 14.04 -1.49
CA LEU A 138 -9.12 13.15 -1.26
C LEU A 138 -9.91 12.86 -2.54
N GLU A 139 -10.11 13.88 -3.39
CA GLU A 139 -10.81 13.68 -4.66
C GLU A 139 -9.95 12.87 -5.64
N HIS A 140 -8.65 13.15 -5.70
CA HIS A 140 -7.68 12.38 -6.49
C HIS A 140 -7.72 10.87 -6.14
N MET A 141 -7.50 10.52 -4.87
CA MET A 141 -7.55 9.11 -4.42
C MET A 141 -8.93 8.46 -4.62
N LYS A 142 -10.01 9.24 -4.57
CA LYS A 142 -11.37 8.74 -4.82
C LYS A 142 -11.59 8.41 -6.29
N ILE A 143 -11.04 9.20 -7.21
CA ILE A 143 -11.08 8.91 -8.65
C ILE A 143 -10.25 7.65 -8.93
N GLU A 144 -9.06 7.56 -8.35
CA GLU A 144 -8.20 6.39 -8.51
C GLU A 144 -8.86 5.10 -8.03
N SER A 145 -9.20 5.03 -6.73
CA SER A 145 -9.84 3.87 -6.10
C SER A 145 -11.21 3.55 -6.69
N GLY A 146 -11.94 4.56 -7.16
CA GLY A 146 -13.32 4.40 -7.64
C GLY A 146 -13.44 4.08 -9.13
N GLN A 147 -12.43 4.42 -9.94
CA GLN A 147 -12.53 4.37 -11.40
C GLN A 147 -11.28 3.77 -12.04
N GLN A 148 -10.11 4.39 -11.84
CA GLN A 148 -8.90 4.06 -12.59
C GLN A 148 -8.29 2.72 -12.17
N ILE A 149 -8.15 2.48 -10.87
CA ILE A 149 -7.60 1.24 -10.34
C ILE A 149 -8.56 0.07 -10.64
N PRO A 150 -9.89 0.16 -10.41
CA PRO A 150 -10.82 -0.87 -10.85
C PRO A 150 -10.79 -1.13 -12.36
N HIS A 151 -10.55 -0.10 -13.17
CA HIS A 151 -10.44 -0.26 -14.63
C HIS A 151 -9.21 -1.08 -15.01
N LEU A 152 -8.04 -0.78 -14.43
CA LEU A 152 -6.84 -1.59 -14.59
C LEU A 152 -7.07 -3.02 -14.08
N GLU A 153 -7.64 -3.19 -12.88
CA GLU A 153 -7.89 -4.49 -12.26
C GLU A 153 -8.72 -5.42 -13.16
N HIS A 154 -9.69 -4.89 -13.91
CA HIS A 154 -10.49 -5.67 -14.88
C HIS A 154 -9.68 -6.20 -16.07
N MET A 155 -8.53 -5.61 -16.36
CA MET A 155 -7.63 -6.04 -17.44
C MET A 155 -6.61 -7.08 -16.98
N LEU A 156 -6.45 -7.26 -15.66
CA LEU A 156 -5.47 -8.17 -15.08
C LEU A 156 -6.09 -9.54 -14.83
N ASP A 157 -5.29 -10.59 -15.00
CA ASP A 157 -5.62 -11.87 -14.39
C ASP A 157 -5.30 -11.85 -12.87
N PRO A 158 -5.84 -12.80 -12.08
CA PRO A 158 -5.61 -12.80 -10.63
C PRO A 158 -4.16 -12.94 -10.20
N GLU A 159 -3.30 -13.62 -10.99
CA GLU A 159 -1.89 -13.80 -10.65
C GLU A 159 -1.13 -12.49 -10.85
N GLU A 160 -1.44 -11.78 -11.93
CA GLU A 160 -0.85 -10.49 -12.26
C GLU A 160 -1.27 -9.39 -11.27
N SER A 161 -2.55 -9.32 -10.90
CA SER A 161 -3.01 -8.41 -9.83
C SER A 161 -2.26 -8.66 -8.52
N GLN A 162 -2.13 -9.92 -8.11
CA GLN A 162 -1.37 -10.26 -6.90
C GLN A 162 0.12 -9.91 -7.05
N ARG A 163 0.70 -10.08 -8.23
CA ARG A 163 2.11 -9.73 -8.51
C ARG A 163 2.32 -8.23 -8.37
N LEU A 164 1.50 -7.41 -9.03
CA LEU A 164 1.57 -5.94 -8.91
C LEU A 164 1.35 -5.48 -7.46
N GLY A 165 0.38 -6.07 -6.75
CA GLY A 165 0.16 -5.77 -5.33
C GLY A 165 1.39 -6.08 -4.46
N ARG A 166 2.07 -7.21 -4.69
CA ARG A 166 3.34 -7.53 -4.00
C ARG A 166 4.46 -6.57 -4.37
N GLU A 167 4.63 -6.24 -5.64
CA GLU A 167 5.66 -5.29 -6.09
C GLU A 167 5.45 -3.90 -5.46
N TYR A 168 4.21 -3.42 -5.44
CA TYR A 168 3.84 -2.19 -4.76
C TYR A 168 4.19 -2.25 -3.26
N LEU A 169 3.87 -3.34 -2.57
CA LEU A 169 4.25 -3.48 -1.15
C LEU A 169 5.77 -3.48 -0.93
N LYS A 170 6.57 -3.97 -1.90
CA LYS A 170 8.02 -3.93 -1.78
C LYS A 170 8.57 -2.50 -1.90
N THR A 171 8.01 -1.66 -2.78
CA THR A 171 8.44 -0.25 -2.92
C THR A 171 8.15 0.58 -1.66
N GLN A 172 7.17 0.17 -0.85
CA GLN A 172 6.80 0.82 0.42
C GLN A 172 7.92 0.80 1.49
N ARG A 173 9.05 0.15 1.21
CA ARG A 173 10.30 0.22 2.01
C ARG A 173 11.10 1.50 1.78
N LEU A 174 10.80 2.26 0.73
CA LEU A 174 11.39 3.57 0.48
C LEU A 174 10.81 4.57 1.49
N THR A 175 11.40 4.63 2.68
CA THR A 175 11.05 5.58 3.74
C THR A 175 12.23 6.50 4.06
N PRO A 176 12.01 7.64 4.73
CA PRO A 176 13.08 8.56 5.12
C PRO A 176 14.19 7.95 6.00
N GLU A 177 13.92 6.82 6.63
CA GLU A 177 14.84 6.08 7.50
C GLU A 177 15.64 5.01 6.75
N LEU A 178 15.43 4.85 5.44
CA LEU A 178 16.12 3.85 4.64
C LEU A 178 17.64 3.97 4.79
N GLU A 179 18.26 2.84 5.10
CA GLU A 179 19.70 2.65 5.05
C GLU A 179 20.04 1.62 3.99
N ILE A 180 21.06 1.91 3.20
CA ILE A 180 21.61 0.98 2.21
C ILE A 180 22.98 0.53 2.68
N LEU A 181 23.24 -0.77 2.59
CA LEU A 181 24.55 -1.34 2.86
C LEU A 181 25.47 -1.08 1.66
N ASP A 182 26.50 -0.26 1.85
CA ASP A 182 27.63 -0.22 0.94
C ASP A 182 28.38 -1.56 1.07
N LYS A 183 28.31 -2.37 0.02
CA LYS A 183 28.91 -3.71 0.04
C LYS A 183 30.43 -3.68 -0.12
N CYS A 184 31.01 -2.62 -0.67
CA CYS A 184 32.47 -2.47 -0.82
C CYS A 184 33.13 -2.18 0.53
N THR A 185 32.46 -1.38 1.37
CA THR A 185 32.99 -0.97 2.68
C THR A 185 32.36 -1.72 3.84
N GLY A 186 31.22 -2.38 3.63
CA GLY A 186 30.41 -3.01 4.68
C GLY A 186 29.65 -2.02 5.56
N THR A 187 29.66 -0.73 5.21
CA THR A 187 29.02 0.31 6.03
C THR A 187 27.60 0.59 5.58
N ARG A 188 26.66 0.77 6.51
CA ARG A 188 25.33 1.28 6.19
C ARG A 188 25.38 2.80 6.03
N ARG A 189 24.81 3.30 4.94
CA ARG A 189 24.60 4.73 4.71
C ARG A 189 23.12 5.03 4.76
N ARG A 190 22.76 6.08 5.49
CA ARG A 190 21.41 6.63 5.42
C ARG A 190 21.23 7.33 4.08
N VAL A 191 20.11 7.07 3.40
CA VAL A 191 19.86 7.61 2.06
C VAL A 191 19.46 9.08 2.10
N TRP A 192 18.63 9.45 3.09
CA TRP A 192 18.16 10.81 3.30
C TRP A 192 18.43 11.28 4.73
N ARG A 193 18.77 12.56 4.91
CA ARG A 193 19.01 13.20 6.20
C ARG A 193 17.72 13.48 6.96
N ASP A 194 16.64 13.78 6.26
CA ASP A 194 15.34 14.08 6.85
C ASP A 194 14.20 13.88 5.84
N VAL A 195 12.97 14.12 6.31
CA VAL A 195 11.74 14.02 5.50
C VAL A 195 11.70 15.04 4.38
N GLU A 196 12.28 16.24 4.55
CA GLU A 196 12.23 17.24 3.49
C GLU A 196 13.21 16.90 2.37
N GLU A 197 14.38 16.33 2.67
CA GLU A 197 15.28 15.80 1.64
C GLU A 197 14.67 14.60 0.91
N PHE A 198 14.00 13.69 1.63
CA PHE A 198 13.21 12.62 1.03
C PHE A 198 12.14 13.19 0.08
N ALA A 199 11.37 14.17 0.54
CA ALA A 199 10.28 14.76 -0.24
C ALA A 199 10.74 15.62 -1.44
N ARG A 200 11.97 16.14 -1.42
CA ARG A 200 12.56 16.87 -2.57
C ARG A 200 13.22 15.94 -3.59
N THR A 201 13.39 14.66 -3.27
CA THR A 201 14.00 13.70 -4.18
C THR A 201 13.08 13.49 -5.38
N ASP A 202 13.61 13.62 -6.59
CA ASP A 202 12.85 13.39 -7.81
C ASP A 202 12.61 11.88 -8.05
N LEU A 203 11.59 11.56 -8.84
CA LEU A 203 11.18 10.18 -9.11
C LEU A 203 12.28 9.36 -9.81
N HIS A 204 13.12 10.00 -10.62
CA HIS A 204 14.23 9.31 -11.28
C HIS A 204 15.25 8.84 -10.25
N ARG A 205 15.62 9.70 -9.29
CA ARG A 205 16.52 9.33 -8.20
C ARG A 205 15.92 8.24 -7.30
N PHE A 206 14.62 8.27 -7.04
CA PHE A 206 13.95 7.17 -6.33
C PHE A 206 14.07 5.83 -7.07
N LYS A 207 13.91 5.83 -8.40
CA LYS A 207 14.11 4.63 -9.24
C LYS A 207 15.54 4.10 -9.17
N GLU A 208 16.55 4.97 -9.21
CA GLU A 208 17.95 4.53 -9.04
C GLU A 208 18.19 3.86 -7.68
N ILE A 209 17.65 4.46 -6.61
CA ILE A 209 17.74 3.92 -5.24
C ILE A 209 17.00 2.57 -5.15
N TRP A 210 15.85 2.44 -5.84
CA TRP A 210 15.09 1.20 -5.91
C TRP A 210 15.86 0.08 -6.61
N GLU A 211 16.55 0.38 -7.71
CA GLU A 211 17.42 -0.61 -8.38
C GLU A 211 18.60 -1.03 -7.49
N GLU A 212 19.23 -0.10 -6.78
CA GLU A 212 20.30 -0.41 -5.81
C GLU A 212 19.81 -1.37 -4.71
N LEU A 213 18.59 -1.15 -4.20
CA LEU A 213 17.97 -2.04 -3.21
C LEU A 213 17.71 -3.45 -3.76
N LYS A 214 17.13 -3.57 -4.95
CA LYS A 214 16.84 -4.88 -5.57
C LYS A 214 18.12 -5.69 -5.80
N LEU A 215 19.16 -5.06 -6.35
CA LEU A 215 20.47 -5.70 -6.54
C LEU A 215 21.11 -6.12 -5.22
N SER A 216 20.84 -5.38 -4.14
CA SER A 216 21.36 -5.73 -2.83
C SER A 216 20.78 -7.05 -2.31
N GLU A 217 19.51 -7.33 -2.59
CA GLU A 217 18.75 -8.51 -2.10
C GLU A 217 19.05 -9.78 -2.88
N GLU A 218 18.99 -9.72 -4.21
CA GLU A 218 19.25 -10.89 -5.06
C GLU A 218 20.62 -11.51 -4.80
N GLN A 219 21.62 -10.67 -4.51
CA GLN A 219 22.96 -11.12 -4.15
C GLN A 219 23.02 -11.74 -2.74
N VAL A 220 22.25 -11.25 -1.77
CA VAL A 220 22.16 -11.85 -0.41
C VAL A 220 21.52 -13.22 -0.50
N ASP A 221 20.45 -13.37 -1.26
CA ASP A 221 19.81 -14.66 -1.49
C ASP A 221 20.77 -15.64 -2.19
N THR A 222 21.50 -15.17 -3.21
CA THR A 222 22.51 -15.97 -3.93
C THR A 222 23.66 -16.42 -3.00
N GLU A 223 24.15 -15.55 -2.12
CA GLU A 223 25.19 -15.85 -1.15
C GLU A 223 24.70 -16.83 -0.07
N ALA A 224 23.49 -16.62 0.45
CA ALA A 224 22.84 -17.52 1.39
C ALA A 224 22.66 -18.92 0.78
N GLU A 225 22.17 -19.01 -0.45
CA GLU A 225 22.09 -20.28 -1.20
C GLU A 225 23.48 -20.91 -1.41
N ALA A 226 24.49 -20.12 -1.76
CA ALA A 226 25.85 -20.62 -1.97
C ALA A 226 26.50 -21.11 -0.66
N PHE A 227 26.18 -20.49 0.48
CA PHE A 227 26.58 -20.93 1.82
C PHE A 227 25.89 -22.24 2.20
N HIS A 228 24.57 -22.34 1.99
CA HIS A 228 23.82 -23.57 2.21
C HIS A 228 24.28 -24.72 1.29
N ARG A 229 24.60 -24.46 0.02
CA ARG A 229 25.19 -25.46 -0.90
C ARG A 229 26.57 -25.94 -0.44
N ARG A 230 27.40 -25.04 0.10
CA ARG A 230 28.74 -25.38 0.61
C ARG A 230 28.68 -26.18 1.91
N ASN A 231 27.74 -25.87 2.79
CA ASN A 231 27.64 -26.47 4.12
C ASN A 231 26.66 -27.65 4.21
N GLY A 232 25.75 -27.80 3.24
CA GLY A 232 24.77 -28.88 3.16
C GLY A 232 25.29 -30.17 2.50
N ARG A 233 26.52 -30.19 1.96
CA ARG A 233 27.15 -31.39 1.39
C ARG A 233 27.77 -32.34 2.43
N GLY A 234 27.63 -32.04 3.72
CA GLY A 234 28.12 -32.88 4.81
C GLY A 234 27.00 -33.36 5.72
N LYS A 235 26.21 -34.34 5.28
CA LYS A 235 25.58 -35.42 6.07
C LYS A 235 24.54 -36.18 5.23
N LEU A 236 24.96 -37.36 4.76
CA LEU A 236 24.14 -38.57 4.69
C LEU A 236 24.62 -39.49 5.82
#